data_AF-A0A0T0PVP6-F1
#
_entry.id   AF-A0A0T0PVP6-F1
#
_cell.length_a   1.000
_cell.length_b   1.000
_cell.length_c   1.000
_cell.angle_alpha   90.00
_cell.angle_beta   90.00
_cell.angle_gamma   90.00
#
_symmetry.space_group_name_H-M   'P 1'
#
loop_
_entity.id
_entity.type
_entity.pdbx_description
1 polymer ?
#
loop_
_entity_poly.entity_id
_entity_poly.type
_entity_poly.pdbx_seq_one_letter_code
_entity_poly.pdbx_strand_id
1 'polypeptide(L)'
;MGAAALVALPGAAGATDAPADAPATALSASPRVPAQLTPEQRSGYRTALSAIRDARWTDAQIALDGMAPGPLHAWMRAELYTAKGSPRVEADALARLLAEAPELPRAADIERLARSRGVTDLPPLPVAQRLIWQDGAPARVRAKATKSDLIAADLAARMQPFVKADQGAAAEALLNATSGLTPEATTEWQSRIAWIHFLTGRDADARRLAAVAQDGAGEWAVHARWTGALAAWRQGDCAAMTPAFEGVAARAADTDLRATATYWAGRADMRCGRPDRVEARMKQAAQYRETFYGLLARQALALAEPRAAARKAADMLSMTGSGDWLALERRPNVRVAAALVEIGEGDAAEGVIRQQARIGSPGEFGSLTRLAEQLDLPATTVWLAHNMPQGVVATADARYPSPNWVPDTGWRVDRALVYAHALQESGFRTKVKSPAGAYGLMQIMPAAATDYMRERGVTVDQAALTRPSTNIDIGQRHIEKLRDMGLTGGLLPKVIAAYNAGPKPVGEWNGIVRDGGDPLLYIESIPYWETRGYVVTVMRNYWMYEAQGGKIASPSRSALAQGMWPRFPGLPGASAVRMNATPSTTAIATNATVAASGTRVD
;
A
#
# COMPACT_ATOMS: atom_id res chain seq x y z
N MET A 1 -67.99 -37.83 11.64
CA MET A 1 -67.77 -38.16 13.07
C MET A 1 -67.11 -39.53 13.07
N GLY A 2 -65.92 -39.79 13.58
CA GLY A 2 -65.07 -39.05 14.52
C GLY A 2 -64.30 -40.11 15.30
N ALA A 3 -63.03 -39.84 15.56
CA ALA A 3 -62.12 -40.56 16.46
C ALA A 3 -61.59 -41.94 16.03
N ALA A 4 -60.27 -42.02 15.82
CA ALA A 4 -59.43 -43.06 16.41
C ALA A 4 -57.98 -42.56 16.50
N ALA A 5 -57.40 -42.77 17.69
CA ALA A 5 -56.10 -42.31 18.17
C ALA A 5 -54.89 -43.03 17.53
N LEU A 6 -53.69 -42.46 17.67
CA LEU A 6 -52.40 -43.14 17.97
C LEU A 6 -51.28 -42.08 18.03
N VAL A 7 -50.80 -41.70 19.22
CA VAL A 7 -49.57 -42.17 19.91
C VAL A 7 -48.26 -41.84 19.14
N ALA A 8 -47.38 -41.11 19.85
CA ALA A 8 -46.09 -40.61 19.40
C ALA A 8 -44.94 -41.60 19.64
N LEU A 9 -43.88 -41.50 18.81
CA LEU A 9 -42.43 -41.36 19.09
C LEU A 9 -41.60 -41.80 17.83
N PRO A 10 -40.29 -41.52 17.73
CA PRO A 10 -39.70 -40.29 17.18
C PRO A 10 -38.89 -40.52 15.89
N GLY A 11 -38.94 -39.58 14.94
CA GLY A 11 -38.21 -39.65 13.67
C GLY A 11 -36.90 -38.86 13.69
N ALA A 12 -35.83 -39.56 13.32
CA ALA A 12 -34.43 -39.15 13.21
C ALA A 12 -34.16 -37.74 12.62
N ALA A 13 -33.09 -37.13 13.14
CA ALA A 13 -32.47 -35.91 12.66
C ALA A 13 -32.01 -36.05 11.20
N GLY A 14 -32.57 -35.20 10.34
CA GLY A 14 -32.12 -34.96 8.97
C GLY A 14 -31.14 -33.80 8.92
N ALA A 15 -30.09 -33.99 8.12
CA ALA A 15 -29.03 -33.09 7.74
C ALA A 15 -29.41 -31.60 7.67
N THR A 16 -28.63 -30.75 8.33
CA THR A 16 -28.65 -29.30 8.17
C THR A 16 -27.67 -28.87 7.09
N ASP A 17 -28.25 -28.32 6.03
CA ASP A 17 -27.73 -27.41 5.01
C ASP A 17 -26.31 -26.86 5.20
N ALA A 18 -25.41 -27.33 4.33
CA ALA A 18 -24.22 -26.59 3.93
C ALA A 18 -24.63 -25.50 2.93
N PRO A 19 -24.13 -24.25 3.04
CA PRO A 19 -24.39 -23.25 2.03
C PRO A 19 -23.65 -23.63 0.75
N ALA A 20 -24.42 -23.80 -0.33
CA ALA A 20 -23.96 -24.19 -1.64
C ALA A 20 -22.89 -23.23 -2.19
N ASP A 21 -21.80 -23.82 -2.68
CA ASP A 21 -20.81 -23.20 -3.54
C ASP A 21 -21.50 -22.47 -4.71
N ALA A 22 -21.34 -21.16 -4.76
CA ALA A 22 -21.58 -20.41 -5.97
C ALA A 22 -20.46 -20.78 -6.96
N PRO A 23 -20.76 -21.28 -8.17
CA PRO A 23 -19.73 -21.58 -9.14
C PRO A 23 -19.02 -20.28 -9.50
N ALA A 24 -17.70 -20.30 -9.44
CA ALA A 24 -16.85 -19.26 -9.98
C ALA A 24 -17.23 -19.03 -11.45
N THR A 25 -17.99 -17.96 -11.71
CA THR A 25 -18.22 -17.48 -13.06
C THR A 25 -16.88 -17.00 -13.58
N ALA A 26 -16.19 -17.88 -14.29
CA ALA A 26 -15.14 -17.50 -15.21
C ALA A 26 -15.77 -16.53 -16.22
N LEU A 27 -15.60 -15.23 -15.99
CA LEU A 27 -15.78 -14.21 -17.01
C LEU A 27 -14.70 -14.45 -18.06
N SER A 28 -14.98 -15.37 -18.99
CA SER A 28 -14.30 -15.47 -20.27
C SER A 28 -14.60 -14.20 -21.06
N ALA A 29 -13.91 -13.12 -20.73
CA ALA A 29 -13.85 -11.95 -21.59
C ALA A 29 -13.12 -12.37 -22.86
N SER A 30 -13.76 -12.19 -24.03
CA SER A 30 -13.04 -12.13 -25.31
C SER A 30 -11.79 -11.27 -25.11
N PRO A 31 -10.62 -11.66 -25.66
CA PRO A 31 -9.40 -10.91 -25.39
C PRO A 31 -9.59 -9.48 -25.90
N ARG A 32 -9.62 -8.52 -24.96
CA ARG A 32 -9.78 -7.09 -25.26
C ARG A 32 -8.67 -6.56 -26.17
N VAL A 33 -7.53 -7.26 -26.15
CA VAL A 33 -6.39 -7.09 -27.05
C VAL A 33 -6.29 -8.32 -27.97
N PRO A 34 -6.42 -8.17 -29.30
CA PRO A 34 -6.26 -9.27 -30.25
C PRO A 34 -4.89 -9.93 -30.15
N ALA A 35 -4.80 -11.22 -30.52
CA ALA A 35 -3.53 -11.90 -30.64
C ALA A 35 -2.64 -11.23 -31.71
N GLN A 36 -1.40 -10.95 -31.35
CA GLN A 36 -0.37 -10.35 -32.20
C GLN A 36 0.51 -11.40 -32.88
N LEU A 37 0.62 -12.59 -32.28
CA LEU A 37 1.55 -13.64 -32.70
C LEU A 37 0.83 -14.92 -33.13
N THR A 38 1.35 -15.60 -34.16
CA THR A 38 0.97 -17.00 -34.44
C THR A 38 1.58 -17.95 -33.39
N PRO A 39 1.08 -19.20 -33.25
CA PRO A 39 1.71 -20.20 -32.38
C PRO A 39 3.19 -20.43 -32.68
N GLU A 40 3.58 -20.44 -33.95
CA GLU A 40 4.95 -20.63 -34.41
C GLU A 40 5.83 -19.44 -33.99
N GLN A 41 5.33 -18.21 -34.18
CA GLN A 41 6.02 -17.00 -33.74
C GLN A 41 6.21 -16.98 -32.22
N ARG A 42 5.19 -17.35 -31.43
CA ARG A 42 5.33 -17.43 -29.97
C ARG A 42 6.44 -18.39 -29.56
N SER A 43 6.47 -19.58 -30.15
CA SER A 43 7.50 -20.59 -29.86
C SER A 43 8.90 -20.11 -30.26
N GLY A 44 9.02 -19.57 -31.48
CA GLY A 44 10.30 -19.12 -32.00
C GLY A 44 10.87 -17.91 -31.25
N TYR A 45 10.04 -16.93 -30.87
CA TYR A 45 10.48 -15.78 -30.08
C TYR A 45 10.91 -16.16 -28.67
N ARG A 46 10.19 -17.09 -28.00
CA ARG A 46 10.64 -17.63 -26.70
C ARG A 46 12.00 -18.31 -26.82
N THR A 47 12.20 -19.08 -27.89
CA THR A 47 13.46 -19.77 -28.17
C THR A 47 14.61 -18.79 -28.41
N ALA A 48 14.39 -17.79 -29.26
CA ALA A 48 15.38 -16.75 -29.55
C ALA A 48 15.74 -15.95 -28.29
N LEU A 49 14.75 -15.55 -27.48
CA LEU A 49 14.99 -14.79 -26.25
C LEU A 49 15.72 -15.63 -25.19
N SER A 50 15.41 -16.92 -25.07
CA SER A 50 16.19 -17.83 -24.22
C SER A 50 17.64 -17.88 -24.69
N ALA A 51 17.88 -18.03 -25.99
CA ALA A 51 19.23 -18.05 -26.54
C ALA A 51 19.99 -16.74 -26.28
N ILE A 52 19.34 -15.57 -26.37
CA ILE A 52 19.93 -14.27 -25.99
C ILE A 52 20.32 -14.27 -24.51
N ARG A 53 19.44 -14.73 -23.62
CA ARG A 53 19.71 -14.77 -22.16
C ARG A 53 20.82 -15.74 -21.79
N ASP A 54 20.91 -16.86 -22.51
CA ASP A 54 21.93 -17.89 -22.33
C ASP A 54 23.26 -17.55 -23.03
N ALA A 55 23.38 -16.36 -23.63
CA ALA A 55 24.52 -15.93 -24.44
C ALA A 55 24.84 -16.85 -25.64
N ARG A 56 23.84 -17.60 -26.15
CA ARG A 56 23.91 -18.42 -27.37
C ARG A 56 23.57 -17.56 -28.59
N TRP A 57 24.46 -16.63 -28.92
CA TRP A 57 24.22 -15.57 -29.90
C TRP A 57 23.90 -16.09 -31.31
N THR A 58 24.66 -17.08 -31.78
CA THR A 58 24.46 -17.68 -33.11
C THR A 58 23.10 -18.36 -33.20
N ASP A 59 22.69 -19.10 -32.16
CA ASP A 59 21.37 -19.74 -32.10
C ASP A 59 20.25 -18.70 -32.14
N ALA A 60 20.39 -17.60 -31.38
CA ALA A 60 19.43 -16.50 -31.38
C ALA A 60 19.30 -15.87 -32.77
N GLN A 61 20.43 -15.64 -33.46
CA GLN A 61 20.44 -15.06 -34.79
C GLN A 61 19.80 -16.00 -35.83
N ILE A 62 20.18 -17.28 -35.83
CA ILE A 62 19.58 -18.31 -36.71
C ILE A 62 18.08 -18.41 -36.45
N ALA A 63 17.65 -18.42 -35.18
CA ALA A 63 16.23 -18.48 -34.83
C ALA A 63 15.45 -17.28 -35.37
N LEU A 64 15.99 -16.07 -35.28
CA LEU A 64 15.35 -14.84 -35.77
C LEU A 64 15.36 -14.73 -37.30
N ASP A 65 16.45 -15.13 -37.95
CA ASP A 65 16.61 -15.07 -39.41
C ASP A 65 15.79 -16.17 -40.12
N GLY A 66 15.58 -17.31 -39.47
CA GLY A 66 14.82 -18.44 -40.00
C GLY A 66 13.30 -18.33 -39.84
N MET A 67 12.80 -17.37 -39.08
CA MET A 67 11.35 -17.18 -38.88
C MET A 67 10.80 -16.01 -39.70
N ALA A 68 9.52 -16.10 -40.10
CA ALA A 68 8.82 -15.01 -40.77
C ALA A 68 8.79 -13.75 -39.88
N PRO A 69 9.08 -12.55 -40.43
CA PRO A 69 9.02 -11.30 -39.69
C PRO A 69 7.70 -11.11 -38.95
N GLY A 70 7.77 -10.61 -37.73
CA GLY A 70 6.62 -10.33 -36.88
C GLY A 70 6.87 -9.15 -35.94
N PRO A 71 5.88 -8.79 -35.12
CA PRO A 71 5.93 -7.58 -34.28
C PRO A 71 7.13 -7.51 -33.32
N LEU A 72 7.74 -8.63 -32.95
CA LEU A 72 8.89 -8.65 -32.03
C LEU A 72 10.26 -8.68 -32.72
N HIS A 73 10.35 -8.80 -34.05
CA HIS A 73 11.66 -8.95 -34.73
C HIS A 73 12.62 -7.82 -34.42
N ALA A 74 12.20 -6.57 -34.64
CA ALA A 74 13.03 -5.40 -34.35
C ALA A 74 13.41 -5.32 -32.87
N TRP A 75 12.46 -5.59 -31.97
CA TRP A 75 12.72 -5.61 -30.52
C TRP A 75 13.75 -6.68 -30.14
N MET A 76 13.62 -7.90 -30.65
CA MET A 76 14.55 -9.01 -30.39
C MET A 76 15.95 -8.72 -30.94
N ARG A 77 16.05 -8.13 -32.14
CA ARG A 77 17.34 -7.70 -32.69
C ARG A 77 17.97 -6.60 -31.84
N ALA A 78 17.17 -5.65 -31.36
CA ALA A 78 17.68 -4.59 -30.48
C ALA A 78 18.23 -5.16 -29.17
N GLU A 79 17.53 -6.11 -28.55
CA GLU A 79 18.03 -6.81 -27.36
C GLU A 79 19.29 -7.63 -27.67
N LEU A 80 19.32 -8.40 -28.77
CA LEU A 80 20.51 -9.14 -29.19
C LEU A 80 21.71 -8.21 -29.42
N TYR A 81 21.54 -7.10 -30.15
CA TYR A 81 22.64 -6.20 -30.53
C TYR A 81 23.18 -5.38 -29.35
N THR A 82 22.37 -5.15 -28.32
CA THR A 82 22.75 -4.39 -27.13
C THR A 82 23.10 -5.28 -25.93
N ALA A 83 22.88 -6.59 -26.04
CA ALA A 83 23.22 -7.54 -24.99
C ALA A 83 24.73 -7.53 -24.69
N LYS A 84 25.07 -7.54 -23.41
CA LYS A 84 26.45 -7.60 -22.95
C LYS A 84 27.10 -8.90 -23.46
N GLY A 85 28.23 -8.76 -24.16
CA GLY A 85 28.98 -9.89 -24.72
C GLY A 85 28.45 -10.38 -26.08
N SER A 86 27.44 -9.73 -26.64
CA SER A 86 26.97 -10.01 -28.00
C SER A 86 28.05 -9.71 -29.05
N PRO A 87 28.09 -10.45 -30.18
CA PRO A 87 29.05 -10.21 -31.25
C PRO A 87 28.98 -8.79 -31.82
N ARG A 88 30.07 -8.38 -32.47
CA ARG A 88 30.12 -7.11 -33.19
C ARG A 88 29.08 -7.10 -34.32
N VAL A 89 28.14 -6.15 -34.26
CA VAL A 89 27.08 -5.97 -35.28
C VAL A 89 27.47 -4.89 -36.30
N GLU A 90 27.42 -5.17 -37.59
CA GLU A 90 27.85 -4.22 -38.63
C GLU A 90 26.99 -2.94 -38.72
N ALA A 91 27.61 -1.86 -39.22
CA ALA A 91 27.03 -0.52 -39.29
C ALA A 91 25.65 -0.51 -39.98
N ASP A 92 25.54 -1.18 -41.14
CA ASP A 92 24.32 -1.24 -41.94
C ASP A 92 23.17 -1.98 -41.23
N ALA A 93 23.48 -2.96 -40.38
CA ALA A 93 22.45 -3.66 -39.61
C ALA A 93 21.87 -2.77 -38.50
N LEU A 94 22.70 -1.92 -37.88
CA LEU A 94 22.28 -0.96 -36.85
C LEU A 94 21.46 0.17 -37.47
N ALA A 95 21.91 0.73 -38.60
CA ALA A 95 21.20 1.78 -39.31
C ALA A 95 19.82 1.30 -39.81
N ARG A 96 19.74 0.08 -40.37
CA ARG A 96 18.48 -0.53 -40.78
C ARG A 96 17.51 -0.72 -39.62
N LEU A 97 17.99 -1.23 -38.49
CA LEU A 97 17.15 -1.44 -37.31
C LEU A 97 16.58 -0.11 -36.77
N LEU A 98 17.39 0.95 -36.77
CA LEU A 98 16.93 2.29 -36.39
C LEU A 98 15.91 2.88 -37.35
N ALA A 99 16.08 2.65 -38.66
CA ALA A 99 15.11 3.07 -39.66
C ALA A 99 13.79 2.30 -39.55
N GLU A 100 13.85 1.02 -39.16
CA GLU A 100 12.68 0.15 -39.00
C GLU A 100 11.87 0.49 -37.74
N ALA A 101 12.53 0.69 -36.60
CA ALA A 101 11.86 0.81 -35.30
C ALA A 101 12.51 1.86 -34.38
N PRO A 102 12.51 3.14 -34.77
CA PRO A 102 13.15 4.22 -34.00
C PRO A 102 12.47 4.49 -32.64
N GLU A 103 11.25 3.98 -32.41
CA GLU A 103 10.47 4.14 -31.20
C GLU A 103 10.82 3.18 -30.05
N LEU A 104 11.62 2.15 -30.32
CA LEU A 104 11.94 1.12 -29.33
C LEU A 104 12.67 1.70 -28.10
N PRO A 105 12.51 1.11 -26.91
CA PRO A 105 13.24 1.53 -25.71
C PRO A 105 14.77 1.58 -25.88
N ARG A 106 15.32 0.71 -26.74
CA ARG A 106 16.75 0.59 -27.04
C ARG A 106 17.24 1.49 -28.18
N ALA A 107 16.37 2.28 -28.82
CA ALA A 107 16.75 3.02 -30.01
C ALA A 107 17.96 3.96 -29.78
N ALA A 108 18.00 4.67 -28.65
CA ALA A 108 19.16 5.51 -28.30
C ALA A 108 20.45 4.71 -28.08
N ASP A 109 20.36 3.46 -27.60
CA ASP A 109 21.52 2.58 -27.44
C ASP A 109 22.03 2.12 -28.83
N ILE A 110 21.11 1.74 -29.72
CA ILE A 110 21.44 1.38 -31.11
C ILE A 110 22.02 2.58 -31.87
N GLU A 111 21.50 3.80 -31.68
CA GLU A 111 22.03 5.02 -32.29
C GLU A 111 23.48 5.27 -31.86
N ARG A 112 23.78 5.22 -30.56
CA ARG A 112 25.16 5.35 -30.06
C ARG A 112 26.06 4.26 -30.63
N LEU A 113 25.57 3.02 -30.71
CA LEU A 113 26.33 1.93 -31.30
C LEU A 113 26.59 2.18 -32.79
N ALA A 114 25.60 2.60 -33.57
CA ALA A 114 25.75 2.92 -34.99
C ALA A 114 26.76 4.05 -35.24
N ARG A 115 26.70 5.13 -34.44
CA ARG A 115 27.67 6.23 -34.50
C ARG A 115 29.08 5.77 -34.18
N SER A 116 29.25 4.87 -33.21
CA SER A 116 30.56 4.26 -32.91
C SER A 116 31.12 3.42 -34.08
N ARG A 117 30.28 3.05 -35.05
CA ARG A 117 30.67 2.34 -36.29
C ARG A 117 30.82 3.26 -37.50
N GLY A 118 30.83 4.57 -37.28
CA GLY A 118 31.06 5.56 -38.34
C GLY A 118 29.80 5.93 -39.13
N VAL A 119 28.60 5.52 -38.69
CA VAL A 119 27.36 5.98 -39.32
C VAL A 119 27.09 7.41 -38.88
N THR A 120 27.16 8.35 -39.82
CA THR A 120 26.94 9.78 -39.55
C THR A 120 25.51 10.21 -39.82
N ASP A 121 24.88 9.63 -40.84
CA ASP A 121 23.50 9.91 -41.24
C ASP A 121 22.56 8.84 -40.68
N LEU A 122 21.78 9.20 -39.68
CA LEU A 122 20.86 8.31 -38.97
C LEU A 122 19.48 8.96 -38.89
N PRO A 123 18.39 8.17 -38.97
CA PRO A 123 17.05 8.71 -38.81
C PRO A 123 16.89 9.34 -37.42
N PRO A 124 16.15 10.46 -37.31
CA PRO A 124 15.91 11.09 -36.03
C PRO A 124 15.05 10.18 -35.15
N LEU A 125 15.40 10.12 -33.86
CA LEU A 125 14.59 9.42 -32.87
C LEU A 125 13.37 10.25 -32.44
N PRO A 126 12.25 9.62 -32.04
CA PRO A 126 11.11 10.34 -31.47
C PRO A 126 11.52 11.15 -30.24
N VAL A 127 11.03 12.38 -30.18
CA VAL A 127 11.31 13.28 -29.04
C VAL A 127 10.56 12.78 -27.81
N ALA A 128 11.31 12.45 -26.75
CA ALA A 128 10.72 12.08 -25.47
C ALA A 128 10.21 13.32 -24.71
N GLN A 129 8.92 13.35 -24.41
CA GLN A 129 8.31 14.35 -23.55
C GLN A 129 8.68 14.12 -22.09
N ARG A 130 8.72 15.21 -21.31
CA ARG A 130 8.86 15.13 -19.86
C ARG A 130 7.57 14.64 -19.23
N LEU A 131 7.67 13.59 -18.44
CA LEU A 131 6.59 13.16 -17.55
C LEU A 131 6.76 13.83 -16.19
N ILE A 132 5.68 14.44 -15.70
CA ILE A 132 5.61 15.13 -14.43
C ILE A 132 5.07 14.15 -13.40
N TRP A 133 5.76 14.09 -12.27
CA TRP A 133 5.28 13.32 -11.14
C TRP A 133 4.05 14.02 -10.54
N GLN A 134 2.93 13.31 -10.49
CA GLN A 134 1.72 13.73 -9.80
C GLN A 134 1.64 13.01 -8.46
N ASP A 135 1.24 13.77 -7.42
CA ASP A 135 1.04 13.24 -6.09
C ASP A 135 0.15 11.99 -6.12
N GLY A 136 0.59 10.99 -5.35
CA GLY A 136 -0.15 9.77 -5.16
C GLY A 136 -1.42 9.92 -4.35
N ALA A 137 -2.05 8.79 -4.07
CA ALA A 137 -3.03 8.74 -3.00
C ALA A 137 -2.36 9.29 -1.71
N PRO A 138 -2.96 10.30 -1.04
CA PRO A 138 -2.33 11.02 0.05
C PRO A 138 -1.75 10.09 1.13
N ALA A 139 -0.48 10.29 1.47
CA ALA A 139 0.19 9.53 2.51
C ALA A 139 0.69 10.48 3.61
N ARG A 140 0.71 9.98 4.84
CA ARG A 140 1.23 10.75 5.96
C ARG A 140 2.72 10.99 5.81
N VAL A 141 3.12 12.25 5.84
CA VAL A 141 4.53 12.63 5.67
C VAL A 141 5.25 12.55 7.00
N ARG A 142 6.41 11.87 7.02
CA ARG A 142 7.29 11.85 8.19
C ARG A 142 7.99 13.20 8.28
N ALA A 143 7.87 13.89 9.42
CA ALA A 143 8.73 15.03 9.69
C ALA A 143 10.20 14.64 9.55
N LYS A 144 10.93 15.42 8.76
CA LYS A 144 12.36 15.20 8.55
C LYS A 144 13.10 15.60 9.82
N ALA A 145 14.03 14.75 10.24
CA ALA A 145 14.97 15.15 11.29
C ALA A 145 15.73 16.40 10.84
N THR A 146 15.91 17.33 11.77
CA THR A 146 16.63 18.57 11.54
C THR A 146 18.09 18.20 11.28
N LYS A 147 18.57 18.50 10.08
CA LYS A 147 19.99 18.40 9.74
C LYS A 147 20.67 19.68 10.20
N SER A 148 20.78 19.85 11.51
CA SER A 148 21.45 21.00 12.12
C SER A 148 22.93 20.68 12.37
N ASP A 149 23.59 21.65 12.99
CA ASP A 149 24.98 21.64 13.41
C ASP A 149 25.41 20.43 14.28
N LEU A 150 26.69 20.43 14.64
CA LEU A 150 27.33 19.38 15.44
C LEU A 150 26.67 19.16 16.81
N ILE A 151 26.04 20.18 17.41
CA ILE A 151 25.42 20.07 18.75
C ILE A 151 24.19 19.18 18.67
N ALA A 152 23.35 19.38 17.65
CA ALA A 152 22.16 18.55 17.47
C ALA A 152 22.52 17.10 17.09
N ALA A 153 23.60 16.89 16.35
CA ALA A 153 24.10 15.54 16.04
C ALA A 153 24.59 14.81 17.31
N ASP A 154 25.32 15.49 18.20
CA ASP A 154 25.73 14.93 19.50
C ASP A 154 24.52 14.60 20.37
N LEU A 155 23.57 15.53 20.50
CA LEU A 155 22.34 15.31 21.23
C LEU A 155 21.58 14.10 20.68
N ALA A 156 21.47 13.98 19.36
CA ALA A 156 20.79 12.86 18.74
C ALA A 156 21.42 11.51 19.05
N ALA A 157 22.75 11.42 19.09
CA ALA A 157 23.46 10.21 19.50
C ALA A 157 23.19 9.88 20.96
N ARG A 158 23.26 10.87 21.86
CA ARG A 158 23.05 10.70 23.30
C ARG A 158 21.60 10.42 23.69
N MET A 159 20.65 10.83 22.86
CA MET A 159 19.22 10.56 23.04
C MET A 159 18.82 9.11 22.73
N GLN A 160 19.57 8.41 21.87
CA GLN A 160 19.26 7.03 21.44
C GLN A 160 18.91 6.07 22.58
N PRO A 161 19.71 5.93 23.67
CA PRO A 161 19.38 5.02 24.76
C PRO A 161 18.04 5.37 25.42
N PHE A 162 17.75 6.66 25.61
CA PHE A 162 16.51 7.11 26.25
C PHE A 162 15.29 6.90 25.35
N VAL A 163 15.42 7.15 24.05
CA VAL A 163 14.36 6.90 23.07
C VAL A 163 14.06 5.42 22.96
N LYS A 164 15.09 4.56 22.91
CA LYS A 164 14.93 3.11 22.80
C LYS A 164 14.25 2.49 24.03
N ALA A 165 14.48 3.07 25.20
CA ALA A 165 13.94 2.59 26.47
C ALA A 165 12.69 3.37 26.93
N ASP A 166 12.11 4.22 26.09
CA ASP A 166 10.96 5.08 26.40
C ASP A 166 11.14 5.93 27.70
N GLN A 167 12.37 6.38 27.96
CA GLN A 167 12.73 7.14 29.16
C GLN A 167 12.53 8.65 28.97
N GLY A 168 11.27 9.09 28.85
CA GLY A 168 10.93 10.48 28.55
C GLY A 168 11.49 11.52 29.55
N ALA A 169 11.49 11.22 30.85
CA ALA A 169 11.99 12.14 31.87
C ALA A 169 13.51 12.35 31.78
N ALA A 170 14.28 11.27 31.53
CA ALA A 170 15.72 11.35 31.35
C ALA A 170 16.09 12.05 30.03
N ALA A 171 15.34 11.77 28.96
CA ALA A 171 15.48 12.50 27.69
C ALA A 171 15.20 13.99 27.87
N GLU A 172 14.16 14.38 28.61
CA GLU A 172 13.84 15.77 28.88
C GLU A 172 14.93 16.47 29.69
N ALA A 173 15.48 15.81 30.72
CA ALA A 173 16.61 16.33 31.48
C ALA A 173 17.84 16.57 30.59
N LEU A 174 18.14 15.64 29.67
CA LEU A 174 19.23 15.81 28.72
C LEU A 174 18.98 16.97 27.75
N LEU A 175 17.76 17.12 27.24
CA LEU A 175 17.40 18.23 26.37
C LEU A 175 17.60 19.57 27.10
N ASN A 176 17.10 19.69 28.33
CA ASN A 176 17.21 20.92 29.13
C ASN A 176 18.65 21.27 29.49
N ALA A 177 19.53 20.26 29.62
CA ALA A 177 20.96 20.46 29.86
C ALA A 177 21.75 20.83 28.59
N THR A 178 21.13 20.78 27.40
CA THR A 178 21.81 21.03 26.13
C THR A 178 21.59 22.47 25.68
N SER A 179 22.65 23.28 25.67
CA SER A 179 22.62 24.67 25.17
C SER A 179 23.03 24.77 23.69
N GLY A 180 22.57 25.82 23.01
CA GLY A 180 23.03 26.15 21.65
C GLY A 180 22.31 25.41 20.52
N LEU A 181 21.21 24.71 20.81
CA LEU A 181 20.34 24.13 19.79
C LEU A 181 19.61 25.23 19.00
N THR A 182 19.38 24.98 17.71
CA THR A 182 18.46 25.82 16.92
C THR A 182 17.02 25.67 17.42
N PRO A 183 16.13 26.63 17.13
CA PRO A 183 14.71 26.51 17.43
C PRO A 183 14.07 25.24 16.85
N GLU A 184 14.43 24.85 15.63
CA GLU A 184 13.90 23.65 14.96
C GLU A 184 14.37 22.37 15.66
N ALA A 185 15.65 22.27 16.01
CA ALA A 185 16.20 21.12 16.72
C ALA A 185 15.61 20.98 18.13
N THR A 186 15.39 22.10 18.82
CA THR A 186 14.71 22.14 20.12
C THR A 186 13.28 21.63 19.98
N THR A 187 12.53 22.14 19.01
CA THR A 187 11.13 21.77 18.74
C THR A 187 11.01 20.29 18.39
N GLU A 188 11.93 19.77 17.58
CA GLU A 188 12.01 18.34 17.26
C GLU A 188 12.11 17.48 18.53
N TRP A 189 13.10 17.75 19.39
CA TRP A 189 13.31 16.93 20.57
C TRP A 189 12.17 17.04 21.58
N GLN A 190 11.63 18.24 21.79
CA GLN A 190 10.44 18.42 22.64
C GLN A 190 9.26 17.60 22.09
N SER A 191 9.01 17.64 20.78
CA SER A 191 7.94 16.87 20.12
C SER A 191 8.13 15.35 20.28
N ARG A 192 9.35 14.86 20.07
CA ARG A 192 9.70 13.43 20.22
C ARG A 192 9.60 12.94 21.65
N ILE A 193 10.00 13.75 22.63
CA ILE A 193 9.90 13.42 24.05
C ILE A 193 8.43 13.46 24.51
N ALA A 194 7.64 14.42 24.02
CA ALA A 194 6.20 14.46 24.28
C ALA A 194 5.53 13.18 23.77
N TRP A 195 5.96 12.65 22.63
CA TRP A 195 5.50 11.38 22.10
C TRP A 195 5.86 10.19 23.01
N ILE A 196 7.06 10.16 23.57
CA ILE A 196 7.47 9.12 24.56
C ILE A 196 6.59 9.18 25.81
N HIS A 197 6.35 10.39 26.35
CA HIS A 197 5.44 10.57 27.49
C HIS A 197 4.03 10.08 27.16
N PHE A 198 3.52 10.36 25.96
CA PHE A 198 2.22 9.86 25.50
C PHE A 198 2.18 8.32 25.42
N LEU A 199 3.20 7.69 24.83
CA LEU A 199 3.27 6.22 24.73
C LEU A 199 3.33 5.53 26.09
N THR A 200 4.02 6.14 27.06
CA THR A 200 4.15 5.61 28.42
C THR A 200 2.95 5.93 29.32
N GLY A 201 1.94 6.64 28.79
CA GLY A 201 0.72 7.00 29.51
C GLY A 201 0.84 8.20 30.45
N ARG A 202 1.92 8.97 30.34
CA ARG A 202 2.10 10.23 31.07
C ARG A 202 1.48 11.37 30.29
N ASP A 203 0.16 11.32 30.11
CA ASP A 203 -0.56 12.27 29.26
C ASP A 203 -0.40 13.73 29.73
N ALA A 204 -0.22 13.97 31.04
CA ALA A 204 0.04 15.31 31.58
C ALA A 204 1.41 15.86 31.13
N ASP A 205 2.46 15.05 31.21
CA ASP A 205 3.81 15.42 30.75
C ASP A 205 3.84 15.61 29.23
N ALA A 206 3.18 14.71 28.50
CA ALA A 206 3.04 14.79 27.06
C ALA A 206 2.39 16.12 26.65
N ARG A 207 1.30 16.52 27.32
CA ARG A 207 0.62 17.79 27.05
C ARG A 207 1.45 19.00 27.42
N ARG A 208 2.10 19.00 28.58
CA ARG A 208 2.97 20.12 29.01
C ARG A 208 4.05 20.36 27.97
N LEU A 209 4.76 19.31 27.56
CA LEU A 209 5.85 19.46 26.62
C LEU A 209 5.37 19.75 25.19
N ALA A 210 4.26 19.14 24.76
CA ALA A 210 3.60 19.46 23.50
C ALA A 210 3.14 20.92 23.43
N ALA A 211 2.66 21.49 24.55
CA ALA A 211 2.20 22.87 24.63
C ALA A 211 3.33 23.87 24.42
N VAL A 212 4.55 23.55 24.86
CA VAL A 212 5.75 24.34 24.56
C VAL A 212 6.16 24.18 23.09
N ALA A 213 6.25 22.93 22.63
CA ALA A 213 6.76 22.63 21.29
C ALA A 213 5.84 23.08 20.15
N GLN A 214 4.52 23.15 20.36
CA GLN A 214 3.58 23.57 19.33
C GLN A 214 3.72 25.03 18.90
N ASP A 215 4.39 25.84 19.71
CA ASP A 215 4.70 27.25 19.46
C ASP A 215 6.16 27.42 18.97
N GLY A 216 6.86 26.30 18.76
CA GLY A 216 8.20 26.24 18.20
C GLY A 216 8.24 26.34 16.66
N ALA A 217 9.37 25.93 16.09
CA ALA A 217 9.66 26.09 14.67
C ALA A 217 9.52 24.79 13.87
N GLY A 218 9.10 24.93 12.61
CA GLY A 218 9.04 23.85 11.62
C GLY A 218 7.91 22.83 11.84
N GLU A 219 7.93 21.77 11.02
CA GLU A 219 6.88 20.73 10.98
C GLU A 219 6.71 20.00 12.33
N TRP A 220 7.77 19.91 13.13
CA TRP A 220 7.72 19.26 14.45
C TRP A 220 6.76 19.93 15.42
N ALA A 221 6.48 21.22 15.26
CA ALA A 221 5.47 21.94 16.03
C ALA A 221 4.05 21.40 15.77
N VAL A 222 3.76 21.03 14.52
CA VAL A 222 2.47 20.41 14.14
C VAL A 222 2.34 19.02 14.76
N HIS A 223 3.41 18.22 14.75
CA HIS A 223 3.44 16.90 15.40
C HIS A 223 3.36 16.97 16.92
N ALA A 224 3.95 18.00 17.54
CA ALA A 224 3.80 18.25 18.97
C ALA A 224 2.34 18.54 19.30
N ARG A 225 1.69 19.43 18.53
CA ARG A 225 0.26 19.74 18.69
C ARG A 225 -0.62 18.50 18.52
N TRP A 226 -0.31 17.64 17.54
CA TRP A 226 -1.00 16.36 17.36
C TRP A 226 -0.88 15.45 18.59
N THR A 227 0.32 15.31 19.13
CA THR A 227 0.58 14.53 20.36
C THR A 227 -0.20 15.09 21.55
N GLY A 228 -0.18 16.42 21.74
CA GLY A 228 -0.96 17.10 22.76
C GLY A 228 -2.47 16.88 22.60
N ALA A 229 -2.97 16.87 21.36
CA ALA A 229 -4.39 16.61 21.07
C ALA A 229 -4.81 15.17 21.44
N LEU A 230 -3.98 14.17 21.11
CA LEU A 230 -4.22 12.78 21.50
C LEU A 230 -4.17 12.58 23.02
N ALA A 231 -3.25 13.24 23.71
CA ALA A 231 -3.16 13.20 25.17
C ALA A 231 -4.38 13.88 25.82
N ALA A 232 -4.83 15.03 25.30
CA ALA A 232 -6.08 15.68 25.73
C ALA A 232 -7.31 14.79 25.46
N TRP A 233 -7.33 14.06 24.34
CA TRP A 233 -8.35 13.05 24.05
C TRP A 233 -8.40 11.96 25.12
N ARG A 234 -7.26 11.40 25.52
CA ARG A 234 -7.22 10.37 26.59
C ARG A 234 -7.74 10.89 27.92
N GLN A 235 -7.40 12.13 28.27
CA GLN A 235 -7.85 12.77 29.50
C GLN A 235 -9.30 13.26 29.47
N GLY A 236 -9.94 13.30 28.29
CA GLY A 236 -11.29 13.86 28.16
C GLY A 236 -11.35 15.37 28.35
N ASP A 237 -10.24 16.09 28.16
CA ASP A 237 -10.18 17.54 28.31
C ASP A 237 -10.80 18.23 27.09
N CYS A 238 -12.10 18.51 27.20
CA CYS A 238 -12.88 19.14 26.14
C CYS A 238 -12.49 20.59 25.81
N ALA A 239 -11.80 21.28 26.72
CA ALA A 239 -11.32 22.65 26.50
C ALA A 239 -10.07 22.64 25.61
N ALA A 240 -9.16 21.67 25.82
CA ALA A 240 -7.93 21.59 25.05
C ALA A 240 -8.02 20.75 23.76
N MET A 241 -8.83 19.68 23.77
CA MET A 241 -8.84 18.67 22.71
C MET A 241 -9.24 19.23 21.34
N THR A 242 -10.37 19.95 21.26
CA THR A 242 -10.86 20.47 19.98
C THR A 242 -9.93 21.52 19.37
N PRO A 243 -9.51 22.59 20.10
CA PRO A 243 -8.60 23.58 19.54
C PRO A 243 -7.26 22.99 19.08
N ALA A 244 -6.77 21.96 19.77
CA ALA A 244 -5.53 21.30 19.37
C ALA A 244 -5.68 20.57 18.02
N PHE A 245 -6.74 19.78 17.81
CA PHE A 245 -6.98 19.13 16.51
C PHE A 245 -7.24 20.15 15.39
N GLU A 246 -7.99 21.23 15.65
CA GLU A 246 -8.17 22.32 14.68
C GLU A 246 -6.83 22.97 14.29
N GLY A 247 -5.98 23.21 15.28
CA GLY A 247 -4.65 23.80 15.06
C GLY A 247 -3.74 22.90 14.22
N VAL A 248 -3.86 21.57 14.32
CA VAL A 248 -3.18 20.62 13.43
C VAL A 248 -3.76 20.71 12.02
N ALA A 249 -5.09 20.64 11.87
CA ALA A 249 -5.75 20.71 10.57
C ALA A 249 -5.39 22.00 9.80
N ALA A 250 -5.29 23.14 10.51
CA ALA A 250 -4.96 24.43 9.91
C ALA A 250 -3.49 24.53 9.45
N ARG A 251 -2.57 23.76 10.03
CA ARG A 251 -1.11 23.93 9.83
C ARG A 251 -0.44 22.74 9.14
N ALA A 252 -1.09 21.58 9.08
CA ALA A 252 -0.53 20.41 8.43
C ALA A 252 -0.22 20.70 6.95
N ALA A 253 1.03 20.43 6.57
CA ALA A 253 1.51 20.57 5.19
C ALA A 253 0.93 19.49 4.27
N ASP A 254 0.75 18.27 4.78
CA ASP A 254 0.22 17.15 4.00
C ASP A 254 -1.30 16.96 4.15
N THR A 255 -1.90 16.44 3.07
CA THR A 255 -3.35 16.23 2.97
C THR A 255 -3.86 15.14 3.92
N ASP A 256 -3.05 14.12 4.22
CA ASP A 256 -3.47 13.02 5.11
C ASP A 256 -3.64 13.51 6.55
N LEU A 257 -2.64 14.20 7.10
CA LEU A 257 -2.68 14.73 8.46
C LEU A 257 -3.76 15.82 8.59
N ARG A 258 -3.98 16.63 7.56
CA ARG A 258 -5.09 17.59 7.53
C ARG A 258 -6.44 16.89 7.64
N ALA A 259 -6.70 15.88 6.80
CA ALA A 259 -7.93 15.11 6.85
C ALA A 259 -8.10 14.37 8.19
N THR A 260 -7.02 13.79 8.70
CA THR A 260 -6.93 13.14 10.01
C THR A 260 -7.39 14.11 11.10
N ALA A 261 -6.73 15.26 11.21
CA ALA A 261 -7.01 16.23 12.26
C ALA A 261 -8.42 16.81 12.16
N THR A 262 -8.93 17.09 10.95
CA THR A 262 -10.33 17.53 10.77
C THR A 262 -11.34 16.48 11.22
N TYR A 263 -11.11 15.20 10.91
CA TYR A 263 -12.00 14.12 11.35
C TYR A 263 -11.96 13.95 12.87
N TRP A 264 -10.76 13.95 13.47
CA TRP A 264 -10.58 13.87 14.92
C TRP A 264 -11.16 15.07 15.66
N ALA A 265 -11.09 16.26 15.07
CA ALA A 265 -11.79 17.44 15.54
C ALA A 265 -13.31 17.17 15.56
N GLY A 266 -13.89 16.60 14.51
CA GLY A 266 -15.32 16.22 14.49
C GLY A 266 -15.68 15.21 15.58
N ARG A 267 -14.82 14.21 15.82
CA ARG A 267 -14.99 13.27 16.92
C ARG A 267 -14.87 13.92 18.30
N ALA A 268 -13.96 14.87 18.45
CA ALA A 268 -13.78 15.62 19.69
C ALA A 268 -15.02 16.46 20.03
N ASP A 269 -15.63 17.09 19.02
CA ASP A 269 -16.88 17.83 19.22
C ASP A 269 -18.04 16.91 19.60
N MET A 270 -18.18 15.76 18.94
CA MET A 270 -19.18 14.76 19.31
C MET A 270 -18.98 14.28 20.77
N ARG A 271 -17.75 13.96 21.16
CA ARG A 271 -17.42 13.53 22.53
C ARG A 271 -17.67 14.62 23.57
N CYS A 272 -17.49 15.88 23.20
CA CYS A 272 -17.63 17.04 24.07
C CYS A 272 -19.01 17.70 24.02
N GLY A 273 -20.02 17.04 23.43
CA GLY A 273 -21.39 17.54 23.42
C GLY A 273 -21.60 18.78 22.54
N ARG A 274 -20.84 18.91 21.45
CA ARG A 274 -20.95 19.99 20.44
C ARG A 274 -21.45 19.47 19.08
N PRO A 275 -22.66 18.87 19.02
CA PRO A 275 -23.15 18.20 17.81
C PRO A 275 -23.34 19.16 16.61
N ASP A 276 -23.60 20.44 16.88
CA ASP A 276 -23.75 21.52 15.90
C ASP A 276 -22.50 21.70 15.02
N ARG A 277 -21.32 21.34 15.52
CA ARG A 277 -20.04 21.46 14.79
C ARG A 277 -19.65 20.18 14.04
N VAL A 278 -20.24 19.03 14.39
CA VAL A 278 -19.81 17.71 13.91
C VAL A 278 -20.01 17.58 12.41
N GLU A 279 -21.21 17.90 11.90
CA GLU A 279 -21.54 17.71 10.49
C GLU A 279 -20.63 18.53 9.57
N ALA A 280 -20.37 19.79 9.91
CA ALA A 280 -19.49 20.67 9.16
C ALA A 280 -18.05 20.11 9.09
N ARG A 281 -17.52 19.60 10.21
CA ARG A 281 -16.20 18.97 10.26
C ARG A 281 -16.14 17.68 9.45
N MET A 282 -17.15 16.83 9.56
CA MET A 282 -17.22 15.61 8.75
C MET A 282 -17.31 15.94 7.26
N LYS A 283 -18.06 16.97 6.87
CA LYS A 283 -18.14 17.42 5.47
C LYS A 283 -16.79 17.93 4.97
N GLN A 284 -16.05 18.67 5.80
CA GLN A 284 -14.70 19.13 5.46
C GLN A 284 -13.73 17.95 5.30
N ALA A 285 -13.71 16.99 6.22
CA ALA A 285 -12.89 15.78 6.10
C ALA A 285 -13.27 14.94 4.86
N ALA A 286 -14.56 14.84 4.54
CA ALA A 286 -15.09 14.06 3.43
C ALA A 286 -14.69 14.59 2.03
N GLN A 287 -14.14 15.81 1.94
CA GLN A 287 -13.57 16.35 0.70
C GLN A 287 -12.29 15.61 0.29
N TYR A 288 -11.57 15.01 1.24
CA TYR A 288 -10.34 14.25 1.00
C TYR A 288 -10.67 12.80 0.61
N ARG A 289 -11.15 12.59 -0.62
CA ARG A 289 -11.74 11.33 -1.11
C ARG A 289 -10.79 10.12 -1.19
N GLU A 290 -9.50 10.33 -0.95
CA GLU A 290 -8.46 9.29 -0.96
C GLU A 290 -7.60 9.31 0.30
N THR A 291 -8.07 9.92 1.40
CA THR A 291 -7.45 9.73 2.72
C THR A 291 -8.26 8.73 3.53
N PHE A 292 -7.61 8.01 4.44
CA PHE A 292 -8.29 7.08 5.34
C PHE A 292 -9.42 7.76 6.12
N TYR A 293 -9.14 8.91 6.74
CA TYR A 293 -10.13 9.65 7.52
C TYR A 293 -11.16 10.38 6.67
N GLY A 294 -10.84 10.77 5.43
CA GLY A 294 -11.83 11.29 4.50
C GLY A 294 -12.83 10.22 4.09
N LEU A 295 -12.38 8.99 3.83
CA LEU A 295 -13.26 7.84 3.57
C LEU A 295 -14.14 7.49 4.78
N LEU A 296 -13.61 7.58 6.00
CA LEU A 296 -14.41 7.42 7.22
C LEU A 296 -15.45 8.53 7.40
N ALA A 297 -15.10 9.78 7.10
CA ALA A 297 -16.03 10.91 7.16
C ALA A 297 -17.18 10.74 6.15
N ARG A 298 -16.88 10.29 4.94
CA ARG A 298 -17.88 9.97 3.91
C ARG A 298 -18.81 8.86 4.36
N GLN A 299 -18.27 7.80 4.96
CA GLN A 299 -19.04 6.71 5.54
C GLN A 299 -19.95 7.19 6.67
N ALA A 300 -19.46 8.04 7.57
CA ALA A 300 -20.23 8.58 8.69
C ALA A 300 -21.38 9.49 8.24
N LEU A 301 -21.20 10.22 7.13
CA LEU A 301 -22.22 11.07 6.51
C LEU A 301 -23.16 10.31 5.55
N ALA A 302 -23.00 8.99 5.39
CA ALA A 302 -23.72 8.17 4.42
C ALA A 302 -23.67 8.73 2.99
N LEU A 303 -22.55 9.37 2.61
CA LEU A 303 -22.37 9.90 1.26
C LEU A 303 -22.19 8.74 0.27
N ALA A 304 -22.96 8.78 -0.83
CA ALA A 304 -22.78 7.82 -1.92
C ALA A 304 -21.33 7.88 -2.46
N GLU A 305 -20.75 6.71 -2.76
CA GLU A 305 -19.42 6.65 -3.35
C GLU A 305 -19.52 6.87 -4.87
N PRO A 306 -18.94 7.97 -5.41
CA PRO A 306 -19.05 8.28 -6.83
C PRO A 306 -18.44 7.19 -7.73
N ARG A 307 -17.47 6.41 -7.21
CA ARG A 307 -16.78 5.34 -7.95
C ARG A 307 -17.68 4.16 -8.31
N ALA A 308 -18.54 3.71 -7.40
CA ALA A 308 -19.47 2.61 -7.69
C ALA A 308 -20.45 2.99 -8.82
N ALA A 309 -20.91 4.25 -8.82
CA ALA A 309 -21.76 4.79 -9.87
C ALA A 309 -21.01 4.97 -11.21
N ALA A 310 -19.79 5.50 -11.17
CA ALA A 310 -18.96 5.70 -12.36
C ALA A 310 -18.52 4.37 -12.99
N ARG A 311 -18.21 3.34 -12.19
CA ARG A 311 -17.87 2.01 -12.70
C ARG A 311 -19.06 1.32 -13.33
N LYS A 312 -20.24 1.39 -12.70
CA LYS A 312 -21.48 0.88 -13.32
C LYS A 312 -21.74 1.53 -14.68
N ALA A 313 -21.51 2.84 -14.80
CA ALA A 313 -21.59 3.54 -16.09
C ALA A 313 -20.50 3.09 -17.08
N ALA A 314 -19.25 2.96 -16.63
CA ALA A 314 -18.13 2.51 -17.46
C ALA A 314 -18.28 1.06 -17.94
N ASP A 315 -18.77 0.14 -17.11
CA ASP A 315 -19.05 -1.25 -17.49
C ASP A 315 -20.17 -1.33 -18.54
N MET A 316 -21.19 -0.46 -18.43
CA MET A 316 -22.24 -0.33 -19.46
C MET A 316 -21.68 0.22 -20.79
N LEU A 317 -20.72 1.14 -20.75
CA LEU A 317 -20.02 1.65 -21.94
C LEU A 317 -18.96 0.67 -22.48
N SER A 318 -18.37 -0.17 -21.63
CA SER A 318 -17.26 -1.09 -21.95
C SER A 318 -17.69 -2.36 -22.70
N MET A 319 -18.98 -2.51 -23.03
CA MET A 319 -19.44 -3.48 -24.03
C MET A 319 -18.79 -3.25 -25.42
N THR A 320 -18.06 -2.15 -25.61
CA THR A 320 -17.24 -1.82 -26.80
C THR A 320 -15.73 -1.85 -26.52
N GLY A 321 -15.25 -2.69 -25.59
CA GLY A 321 -13.86 -2.76 -25.07
C GLY A 321 -12.69 -2.83 -26.07
N SER A 322 -12.95 -2.76 -27.37
CA SER A 322 -12.02 -2.55 -28.48
C SER A 322 -11.54 -1.09 -28.65
N GLY A 323 -12.18 -0.09 -28.03
CA GLY A 323 -11.87 1.33 -28.28
C GLY A 323 -10.44 1.77 -27.94
N ASP A 324 -9.91 1.37 -26.77
CA ASP A 324 -8.55 1.74 -26.34
C ASP A 324 -7.47 1.07 -27.20
N TRP A 325 -7.66 -0.22 -27.54
CA TRP A 325 -6.79 -0.92 -28.47
C TRP A 325 -6.84 -0.28 -29.87
N LEU A 326 -8.04 -0.06 -30.42
CA LEU A 326 -8.21 0.51 -31.76
C LEU A 326 -7.60 1.91 -31.89
N ALA A 327 -7.62 2.71 -30.82
CA ALA A 327 -6.97 4.01 -30.78
C ALA A 327 -5.44 3.92 -30.83
N LEU A 328 -4.85 2.78 -30.44
CA LEU A 328 -3.42 2.64 -30.18
C LEU A 328 -2.74 1.58 -31.06
N GLU A 329 -3.47 0.68 -31.72
CA GLU A 329 -2.91 -0.48 -32.43
C GLU A 329 -1.97 -0.11 -33.58
N ARG A 330 -2.10 1.12 -34.11
CA ARG A 330 -1.21 1.68 -35.13
C ARG A 330 0.15 2.09 -34.58
N ARG A 331 0.35 2.09 -33.26
CA ARG A 331 1.63 2.38 -32.61
C ARG A 331 2.45 1.07 -32.54
N PRO A 332 3.63 0.97 -33.15
CA PRO A 332 4.41 -0.28 -33.14
C PRO A 332 4.73 -0.78 -31.73
N ASN A 333 5.15 0.12 -30.82
CA ASN A 333 5.40 -0.23 -29.41
C ASN A 333 4.19 -0.86 -28.71
N VAL A 334 2.96 -0.48 -29.06
CA VAL A 334 1.74 -1.08 -28.48
C VAL A 334 1.59 -2.53 -28.91
N ARG A 335 1.86 -2.82 -30.19
CA ARG A 335 1.87 -4.21 -30.72
C ARG A 335 3.03 -5.03 -30.14
N VAL A 336 4.21 -4.42 -30.01
CA VAL A 336 5.38 -5.04 -29.35
C VAL A 336 5.03 -5.42 -27.91
N ALA A 337 4.47 -4.50 -27.12
CA ALA A 337 4.09 -4.77 -25.74
C ALA A 337 3.05 -5.91 -25.63
N ALA A 338 2.01 -5.89 -26.46
CA ALA A 338 1.00 -6.95 -26.49
C ALA A 338 1.62 -8.32 -26.87
N ALA A 339 2.51 -8.35 -27.88
CA ALA A 339 3.21 -9.56 -28.28
C ALA A 339 4.19 -10.07 -27.19
N LEU A 340 4.85 -9.18 -26.43
CA LEU A 340 5.69 -9.55 -25.30
C LEU A 340 4.89 -10.23 -24.19
N VAL A 341 3.68 -9.73 -23.89
CA VAL A 341 2.77 -10.37 -22.92
C VAL A 341 2.42 -11.79 -23.34
N GLU A 342 2.12 -12.03 -24.63
CA GLU A 342 1.81 -13.38 -25.13
C GLU A 342 2.94 -14.41 -24.96
N ILE A 343 4.19 -13.96 -24.89
CA ILE A 343 5.35 -14.85 -24.66
C ILE A 343 5.79 -14.91 -23.19
N GLY A 344 5.08 -14.23 -22.27
CA GLY A 344 5.38 -14.23 -20.84
C GLY A 344 6.37 -13.16 -20.39
N GLU A 345 6.64 -12.17 -21.24
CA GLU A 345 7.66 -11.14 -21.03
C GLU A 345 7.07 -9.81 -20.54
N GLY A 346 6.33 -9.89 -19.43
CA GLY A 346 5.63 -8.75 -18.83
C GLY A 346 6.54 -7.55 -18.53
N ASP A 347 7.71 -7.76 -17.91
CA ASP A 347 8.64 -6.67 -17.59
C ASP A 347 9.17 -5.95 -18.84
N ALA A 348 9.39 -6.68 -19.92
CA ALA A 348 9.79 -6.09 -21.19
C ALA A 348 8.62 -5.28 -21.78
N ALA A 349 7.40 -5.81 -21.74
CA ALA A 349 6.20 -5.10 -22.16
C ALA A 349 6.00 -3.81 -21.35
N GLU A 350 6.22 -3.84 -20.03
CA GLU A 350 6.22 -2.66 -19.16
C GLU A 350 7.20 -1.59 -19.65
N GLY A 351 8.44 -1.98 -19.97
CA GLY A 351 9.45 -1.07 -20.50
C GLY A 351 9.02 -0.41 -21.81
N VAL A 352 8.39 -1.17 -22.71
CA VAL A 352 7.88 -0.68 -23.99
C VAL A 352 6.70 0.28 -23.82
N ILE A 353 5.76 -0.02 -22.92
CA ILE A 353 4.63 0.88 -22.61
C ILE A 353 5.13 2.19 -21.98
N ARG A 354 6.09 2.13 -21.05
CA ARG A 354 6.68 3.34 -20.44
C ARG A 354 7.42 4.19 -21.48
N GLN A 355 8.09 3.55 -22.44
CA GLN A 355 8.68 4.25 -23.57
C GLN A 355 7.59 4.91 -24.43
N GLN A 356 6.50 4.20 -24.75
CA GLN A 356 5.39 4.75 -25.51
C GLN A 356 4.75 5.96 -24.81
N ALA A 357 4.63 5.94 -23.48
CA ALA A 357 4.16 7.08 -22.70
C ALA A 357 5.05 8.33 -22.85
N ARG A 358 6.37 8.16 -23.05
CA ARG A 358 7.29 9.28 -23.25
C ARG A 358 7.24 9.86 -24.65
N ILE A 359 6.98 9.06 -25.67
CA ILE A 359 7.07 9.53 -27.08
C ILE A 359 5.70 9.73 -27.73
N GLY A 360 4.62 9.24 -27.11
CA GLY A 360 3.25 9.33 -27.62
C GLY A 360 2.57 10.68 -27.34
N SER A 361 1.43 10.91 -27.98
CA SER A 361 0.65 12.12 -27.76
C SER A 361 0.05 12.15 -26.34
N PRO A 362 0.02 13.30 -25.63
CA PRO A 362 -0.69 13.43 -24.36
C PRO A 362 -2.16 12.97 -24.41
N GLY A 363 -2.83 13.15 -25.55
CA GLY A 363 -4.22 12.73 -25.75
C GLY A 363 -4.41 11.21 -25.74
N GLU A 364 -3.35 10.43 -26.01
CA GLU A 364 -3.37 8.97 -26.01
C GLU A 364 -3.08 8.37 -24.63
N PHE A 365 -2.59 9.17 -23.68
CA PHE A 365 -2.08 8.69 -22.39
C PHE A 365 -3.14 7.95 -21.55
N GLY A 366 -4.39 8.43 -21.59
CA GLY A 366 -5.50 7.78 -20.90
C GLY A 366 -5.80 6.39 -21.46
N SER A 367 -5.83 6.24 -22.79
CA SER A 367 -6.00 4.95 -23.46
C SER A 367 -4.82 4.02 -23.20
N LEU A 368 -3.60 4.55 -23.18
CA LEU A 368 -2.38 3.78 -22.89
C LEU A 368 -2.40 3.22 -21.46
N THR A 369 -2.89 4.01 -20.50
CA THR A 369 -3.04 3.59 -19.10
C THR A 369 -4.05 2.45 -18.95
N ARG A 370 -5.22 2.56 -19.61
CA ARG A 370 -6.23 1.48 -19.62
C ARG A 370 -5.74 0.25 -20.37
N LEU A 371 -4.99 0.43 -21.46
CA LEU A 371 -4.37 -0.68 -22.17
C LEU A 371 -3.35 -1.42 -21.29
N ALA A 372 -2.54 -0.72 -20.51
CA ALA A 372 -1.61 -1.36 -19.56
C ALA A 372 -2.35 -2.25 -18.53
N GLU A 373 -3.53 -1.82 -18.07
CA GLU A 373 -4.40 -2.64 -17.22
C GLU A 373 -4.95 -3.88 -17.97
N GLN A 374 -5.38 -3.72 -19.23
CA GLN A 374 -5.85 -4.84 -20.06
C GLN A 374 -4.75 -5.88 -20.37
N LEU A 375 -3.50 -5.41 -20.48
CA LEU A 375 -2.31 -6.25 -20.67
C LEU A 375 -1.79 -6.88 -19.38
N ASP A 376 -2.49 -6.68 -18.25
CA ASP A 376 -2.12 -7.22 -16.94
C ASP A 376 -0.73 -6.73 -16.46
N LEU A 377 -0.43 -5.44 -16.69
CA LEU A 377 0.84 -4.77 -16.36
C LEU A 377 0.70 -3.78 -15.16
N PRO A 378 0.33 -4.25 -13.96
CA PRO A 378 -0.10 -3.39 -12.86
C PRO A 378 0.99 -2.45 -12.35
N ALA A 379 2.27 -2.85 -12.33
CA ALA A 379 3.34 -1.95 -11.88
C ALA A 379 3.52 -0.77 -12.85
N THR A 380 3.29 -0.99 -14.14
CA THR A 380 3.25 0.11 -15.13
C THR A 380 2.00 0.94 -15.03
N THR A 381 0.83 0.36 -14.75
CA THR A 381 -0.39 1.15 -14.49
C THR A 381 -0.20 2.10 -13.31
N VAL A 382 0.37 1.63 -12.19
CA VAL A 382 0.75 2.50 -11.05
C VAL A 382 1.75 3.56 -11.51
N TRP A 383 2.79 3.18 -12.24
CA TRP A 383 3.78 4.14 -12.73
C TRP A 383 3.16 5.25 -13.59
N LEU A 384 2.26 4.89 -14.52
CA LEU A 384 1.54 5.84 -15.38
C LEU A 384 0.60 6.74 -14.55
N ALA A 385 -0.01 6.22 -13.50
CA ALA A 385 -0.83 6.99 -12.57
C ALA A 385 -0.04 8.03 -11.74
N HIS A 386 1.29 8.00 -11.81
CA HIS A 386 2.16 9.01 -11.22
C HIS A 386 2.97 9.80 -12.25
N ASN A 387 3.26 9.27 -13.44
CA ASN A 387 4.18 9.87 -14.40
C ASN A 387 3.43 10.27 -15.67
N MET A 388 2.91 11.50 -15.67
CA MET A 388 1.98 11.97 -16.71
C MET A 388 2.55 13.12 -17.54
N PRO A 389 2.14 13.25 -18.80
CA PRO A 389 2.34 14.47 -19.56
C PRO A 389 1.74 15.70 -18.86
N GLN A 390 2.27 16.88 -19.18
CA GLN A 390 1.72 18.12 -18.66
C GLN A 390 0.24 18.28 -19.04
N GLY A 391 -0.59 18.66 -18.06
CA GLY A 391 -2.03 18.85 -18.24
C GLY A 391 -2.87 17.58 -18.17
N VAL A 392 -2.25 16.39 -18.09
CA VAL A 392 -2.97 15.12 -17.87
C VAL A 392 -3.08 14.85 -16.37
N VAL A 393 -4.27 14.42 -15.94
CA VAL A 393 -4.54 14.01 -14.56
C VAL A 393 -5.06 12.58 -14.55
N ALA A 394 -4.44 11.71 -13.76
CA ALA A 394 -4.85 10.33 -13.64
C ALA A 394 -6.17 10.24 -12.87
N THR A 395 -7.03 9.36 -13.33
CA THR A 395 -8.16 8.91 -12.54
C THR A 395 -7.66 8.17 -11.31
N ALA A 396 -8.45 8.18 -10.24
CA ALA A 396 -8.11 7.40 -9.06
C ALA A 396 -7.98 5.91 -9.39
N ASP A 397 -8.78 5.38 -10.31
CA ASP A 397 -8.77 3.96 -10.66
C ASP A 397 -7.40 3.47 -11.18
N ALA A 398 -6.67 4.32 -11.92
CA ALA A 398 -5.32 4.01 -12.38
C ALA A 398 -4.31 3.82 -11.23
N ARG A 399 -4.58 4.37 -10.04
CA ARG A 399 -3.75 4.19 -8.84
C ARG A 399 -3.98 2.84 -8.14
N TYR A 400 -5.02 2.10 -8.52
CA TYR A 400 -5.42 0.83 -7.90
C TYR A 400 -5.65 -0.24 -8.99
N PRO A 401 -4.60 -0.72 -9.67
CA PRO A 401 -4.76 -1.74 -10.69
C PRO A 401 -5.25 -3.06 -10.07
N SER A 402 -6.09 -3.80 -10.80
CA SER A 402 -6.66 -5.09 -10.36
C SER A 402 -6.28 -6.19 -11.35
N PRO A 403 -5.01 -6.67 -11.32
CA PRO A 403 -4.52 -7.66 -12.28
C PRO A 403 -5.28 -8.98 -12.17
N ASN A 404 -5.34 -9.77 -13.24
CA ASN A 404 -6.06 -11.05 -13.32
C ASN A 404 -5.22 -12.24 -12.82
N TRP A 405 -4.35 -11.99 -11.85
CA TRP A 405 -3.53 -13.04 -11.23
C TRP A 405 -4.38 -13.99 -10.38
N VAL A 406 -3.97 -15.25 -10.36
CA VAL A 406 -4.58 -16.31 -9.55
C VAL A 406 -3.49 -16.93 -8.69
N PRO A 407 -3.67 -17.02 -7.35
CA PRO A 407 -2.71 -17.69 -6.48
C PRO A 407 -2.63 -19.18 -6.79
N ASP A 408 -1.48 -19.82 -6.57
CA ASP A 408 -1.26 -21.24 -6.91
C ASP A 408 -2.30 -22.17 -6.26
N THR A 409 -2.80 -21.85 -5.07
CA THR A 409 -3.85 -22.63 -4.38
C THR A 409 -5.21 -21.94 -4.31
N GLY A 410 -5.42 -20.92 -5.15
CA GLY A 410 -6.65 -20.13 -5.18
C GLY A 410 -6.72 -19.04 -4.11
N TRP A 411 -7.84 -18.31 -4.12
CA TRP A 411 -8.08 -17.19 -3.20
C TRP A 411 -8.53 -17.69 -1.83
N ARG A 412 -7.90 -17.15 -0.80
CA ARG A 412 -8.01 -17.53 0.61
C ARG A 412 -8.24 -16.35 1.53
N VAL A 413 -7.71 -15.20 1.13
CA VAL A 413 -7.94 -13.89 1.70
C VAL A 413 -8.69 -13.07 0.64
N ASP A 414 -9.51 -12.12 1.08
CA ASP A 414 -10.18 -11.17 0.19
C ASP A 414 -9.17 -10.54 -0.79
N ARG A 415 -9.41 -10.70 -2.09
CA ARG A 415 -8.54 -10.20 -3.18
C ARG A 415 -8.25 -8.70 -3.01
N ALA A 416 -9.24 -7.92 -2.58
CA ALA A 416 -9.05 -6.48 -2.35
C ALA A 416 -8.04 -6.20 -1.22
N LEU A 417 -7.99 -7.03 -0.18
CA LEU A 417 -7.03 -6.89 0.91
C LEU A 417 -5.62 -7.31 0.46
N VAL A 418 -5.51 -8.40 -0.30
CA VAL A 418 -4.23 -8.84 -0.89
C VAL A 418 -3.64 -7.76 -1.79
N TYR A 419 -4.46 -7.16 -2.67
CA TYR A 419 -4.01 -6.08 -3.55
C TYR A 419 -3.68 -4.80 -2.79
N ALA A 420 -4.39 -4.50 -1.69
CA ALA A 420 -4.04 -3.41 -0.81
C ALA A 420 -2.63 -3.55 -0.20
N HIS A 421 -2.27 -4.76 0.23
CA HIS A 421 -0.92 -5.10 0.67
C HIS A 421 0.08 -5.02 -0.49
N ALA A 422 -0.18 -5.67 -1.63
CA ALA A 422 0.72 -5.68 -2.78
C ALA A 422 1.05 -4.27 -3.31
N LEU A 423 0.05 -3.38 -3.35
CA LEU A 423 0.23 -1.98 -3.72
C LEU A 423 1.18 -1.27 -2.75
N GLN A 424 1.00 -1.46 -1.44
CA GLN A 424 1.82 -0.82 -0.42
C GLN A 424 3.24 -1.42 -0.33
N GLU A 425 3.38 -2.73 -0.51
CA GLU A 425 4.64 -3.45 -0.33
C GLU A 425 5.61 -3.25 -1.49
N SER A 426 5.12 -3.30 -2.72
CA SER A 426 5.98 -3.29 -3.91
C SER A 426 5.54 -2.35 -5.01
N GLY A 427 4.32 -1.79 -4.93
CA GLY A 427 3.70 -1.11 -6.07
C GLY A 427 3.50 -2.07 -7.24
N PHE A 428 3.14 -3.31 -6.96
CA PHE A 428 3.00 -4.42 -7.91
C PHE A 428 4.29 -4.91 -8.60
N ARG A 429 5.47 -4.46 -8.16
CA ARG A 429 6.75 -4.93 -8.73
C ARG A 429 7.08 -6.34 -8.24
N THR A 430 7.11 -7.29 -9.16
CA THR A 430 7.25 -8.73 -8.87
C THR A 430 8.67 -9.16 -8.51
N LYS A 431 9.69 -8.36 -8.85
CA LYS A 431 11.12 -8.71 -8.68
C LYS A 431 11.86 -7.84 -7.65
N VAL A 432 11.16 -7.02 -6.87
CA VAL A 432 11.78 -6.16 -5.84
C VAL A 432 12.31 -6.99 -4.68
N LYS A 433 13.53 -6.69 -4.24
CA LYS A 433 14.12 -7.18 -3.00
C LYS A 433 14.37 -6.01 -2.05
N SER A 434 13.86 -6.08 -0.82
CA SER A 434 14.16 -5.06 0.20
C SER A 434 15.57 -5.24 0.79
N PRO A 435 16.14 -4.20 1.42
CA PRO A 435 17.39 -4.33 2.19
C PRO A 435 17.33 -5.39 3.29
N ALA A 436 16.15 -5.61 3.87
CA ALA A 436 15.91 -6.64 4.90
C ALA A 436 15.78 -8.06 4.32
N GLY A 437 15.81 -8.21 2.99
CA GLY A 437 15.71 -9.50 2.31
C GLY A 437 14.28 -9.97 2.03
N ALA A 438 13.29 -9.07 2.08
CA ALA A 438 11.93 -9.37 1.65
C ALA A 438 11.84 -9.41 0.11
N TYR A 439 11.01 -10.29 -0.46
CA TYR A 439 11.00 -10.55 -1.90
C TYR A 439 9.61 -10.43 -2.55
N GLY A 440 9.60 -9.81 -3.73
CA GLY A 440 8.50 -9.83 -4.69
C GLY A 440 7.28 -9.02 -4.28
N LEU A 441 6.13 -9.42 -4.82
CA LEU A 441 4.89 -8.65 -4.84
C LEU A 441 4.40 -8.22 -3.45
N MET A 442 4.33 -9.16 -2.51
CA MET A 442 3.87 -8.92 -1.15
C MET A 442 5.03 -8.82 -0.16
N GLN A 443 6.27 -8.64 -0.64
CA GLN A 443 7.49 -8.55 0.16
C GLN A 443 7.60 -9.69 1.17
N ILE A 444 7.61 -10.93 0.66
CA ILE A 444 7.68 -12.14 1.47
C ILE A 444 9.06 -12.26 2.12
N MET A 445 9.08 -12.36 3.45
CA MET A 445 10.31 -12.62 4.21
C MET A 445 10.75 -14.09 4.09
N PRO A 446 12.06 -14.39 4.18
CA PRO A 446 12.58 -15.77 4.10
C PRO A 446 11.94 -16.72 5.12
N ALA A 447 11.62 -16.22 6.32
CA ALA A 447 10.94 -17.02 7.35
C ALA A 447 9.53 -17.45 6.91
N ALA A 448 8.75 -16.55 6.27
CA ALA A 448 7.42 -16.88 5.77
C ALA A 448 7.47 -17.89 4.62
N ALA A 449 8.44 -17.75 3.70
CA ALA A 449 8.69 -18.74 2.66
C ALA A 449 9.10 -20.11 3.24
N THR A 450 9.92 -20.13 4.29
CA THR A 450 10.34 -21.36 4.98
C THR A 450 9.17 -22.07 5.64
N ASP A 451 8.31 -21.32 6.32
CA ASP A 451 7.09 -21.86 6.93
C ASP A 451 6.18 -22.47 5.85
N TYR A 452 6.00 -21.78 4.72
CA TYR A 452 5.25 -22.29 3.57
C TYR A 452 5.82 -23.59 3.02
N MET A 453 7.13 -23.64 2.77
CA MET A 453 7.81 -24.85 2.26
C MET A 453 7.61 -26.04 3.20
N ARG A 454 7.74 -25.83 4.52
CA ARG A 454 7.52 -26.87 5.53
C ARG A 454 6.07 -27.37 5.52
N GLU A 455 5.10 -26.46 5.44
CA GLU A 455 3.68 -26.82 5.45
C GLU A 455 3.26 -27.57 4.18
N ARG A 456 3.84 -27.24 3.04
CA ARG A 456 3.46 -27.79 1.73
C ARG A 456 4.31 -28.96 1.25
N GLY A 457 5.47 -29.20 1.85
CA GLY A 457 6.42 -30.17 1.34
C GLY A 457 6.95 -29.80 -0.05
N VAL A 458 7.06 -28.50 -0.34
CA VAL A 458 7.56 -27.97 -1.63
C VAL A 458 8.83 -27.16 -1.43
N THR A 459 9.63 -27.03 -2.48
CA THR A 459 10.77 -26.12 -2.50
C THR A 459 10.39 -24.85 -3.23
N VAL A 460 10.67 -23.70 -2.62
CA VAL A 460 10.46 -22.38 -3.21
C VAL A 460 11.82 -21.70 -3.34
N ASP A 461 12.27 -21.53 -4.57
CA ASP A 461 13.47 -20.77 -4.88
C ASP A 461 13.16 -19.27 -5.07
N GLN A 462 14.20 -18.47 -5.27
CA GLN A 462 14.02 -17.03 -5.48
C GLN A 462 13.22 -16.73 -6.76
N ALA A 463 13.38 -17.53 -7.82
CA ALA A 463 12.62 -17.37 -9.06
C ALA A 463 11.12 -17.55 -8.83
N ALA A 464 10.73 -18.53 -8.02
CA ALA A 464 9.36 -18.76 -7.60
C ALA A 464 8.76 -17.58 -6.84
N LEU A 465 9.53 -16.91 -5.98
CA LEU A 465 9.08 -15.70 -5.27
C LEU A 465 8.81 -14.52 -6.20
N THR A 466 9.32 -14.53 -7.43
CA THR A 466 8.99 -13.51 -8.44
C THR A 466 7.73 -13.80 -9.23
N ARG A 467 7.17 -15.02 -9.14
CA ARG A 467 5.89 -15.35 -9.77
C ARG A 467 4.75 -14.81 -8.90
N PRO A 468 3.85 -13.97 -9.43
CA PRO A 468 2.74 -13.43 -8.65
C PRO A 468 1.89 -14.51 -7.98
N SER A 469 1.59 -15.61 -8.67
CA SER A 469 0.76 -16.69 -8.15
C SER A 469 1.33 -17.31 -6.88
N THR A 470 2.63 -17.67 -6.89
CA THR A 470 3.34 -18.22 -5.74
C THR A 470 3.53 -17.18 -4.63
N ASN A 471 3.90 -15.95 -4.97
CA ASN A 471 4.13 -14.89 -3.99
C ASN A 471 2.85 -14.54 -3.22
N ILE A 472 1.72 -14.43 -3.93
CA ILE A 472 0.40 -14.22 -3.32
C ILE A 472 0.02 -15.41 -2.45
N ASP A 473 0.24 -16.64 -2.90
CA ASP A 473 -0.11 -17.84 -2.13
C ASP A 473 0.59 -17.88 -0.76
N ILE A 474 1.89 -17.56 -0.74
CA ILE A 474 2.68 -17.45 0.50
C ILE A 474 2.17 -16.27 1.36
N GLY A 475 1.93 -15.12 0.73
CA GLY A 475 1.45 -13.91 1.42
C GLY A 475 0.08 -14.12 2.10
N GLN A 476 -0.86 -14.77 1.42
CA GLN A 476 -2.17 -15.12 1.99
C GLN A 476 -2.00 -15.99 3.23
N ARG A 477 -1.23 -17.08 3.15
CA ARG A 477 -0.98 -17.96 4.30
C ARG A 477 -0.30 -17.22 5.46
N HIS A 478 0.62 -16.31 5.17
CA HIS A 478 1.23 -15.48 6.20
C HIS A 478 0.20 -14.58 6.89
N ILE A 479 -0.67 -13.91 6.13
CA ILE A 479 -1.76 -13.08 6.68
C ILE A 479 -2.69 -13.92 7.56
N GLU A 480 -3.05 -15.13 7.14
CA GLU A 480 -3.90 -16.03 7.94
C GLU A 480 -3.23 -16.47 9.23
N LYS A 481 -1.94 -16.83 9.18
CA LYS A 481 -1.17 -17.13 10.39
C LYS A 481 -1.23 -15.96 11.37
N LEU A 482 -1.08 -14.72 10.91
CA LEU A 482 -1.17 -13.51 11.74
C LEU A 482 -2.58 -13.25 12.26
N ARG A 483 -3.62 -13.47 11.43
CA ARG A 483 -5.03 -13.40 11.80
C ARG A 483 -5.36 -14.33 12.96
N ASP A 484 -4.80 -15.53 12.95
CA ASP A 484 -5.13 -16.57 13.92
C ASP A 484 -4.29 -16.48 15.21
N MET A 485 -3.32 -15.56 15.29
CA MET A 485 -2.57 -15.31 16.52
C MET A 485 -3.43 -14.61 17.58
N GLY A 486 -3.37 -15.09 18.82
CA GLY A 486 -4.09 -14.49 19.95
C GLY A 486 -3.78 -13.00 20.17
N LEU A 487 -2.56 -12.54 19.84
CA LEU A 487 -2.19 -11.13 19.98
C LEU A 487 -2.91 -10.19 19.00
N THR A 488 -3.35 -10.69 17.84
CA THR A 488 -4.16 -9.89 16.91
C THR A 488 -5.64 -10.03 17.23
N GLY A 489 -6.05 -11.17 17.81
CA GLY A 489 -7.46 -11.48 18.11
C GLY A 489 -8.33 -11.51 16.85
N GLY A 490 -7.73 -11.70 15.68
CA GLY A 490 -8.40 -11.55 14.39
C GLY A 490 -8.90 -10.12 14.11
N LEU A 491 -8.40 -9.09 14.80
CA LEU A 491 -8.77 -7.69 14.56
C LEU A 491 -7.95 -7.14 13.39
N LEU A 492 -8.64 -6.70 12.33
CA LEU A 492 -8.03 -6.36 11.05
C LEU A 492 -6.87 -5.34 11.18
N PRO A 493 -6.97 -4.24 11.96
CA PRO A 493 -5.87 -3.29 12.11
C PRO A 493 -4.63 -3.91 12.76
N LYS A 494 -4.82 -4.86 13.69
CA LYS A 494 -3.72 -5.56 14.36
C LYS A 494 -3.06 -6.59 13.43
N VAL A 495 -3.84 -7.26 12.60
CA VAL A 495 -3.31 -8.19 11.58
C VAL A 495 -2.44 -7.44 10.57
N ILE A 496 -2.93 -6.31 10.06
CA ILE A 496 -2.18 -5.45 9.12
C ILE A 496 -0.90 -4.92 9.79
N ALA A 497 -1.00 -4.48 11.05
CA ALA A 497 0.16 -4.03 11.81
C ALA A 497 1.20 -5.14 11.99
N ALA A 498 0.76 -6.37 12.29
CA ALA A 498 1.63 -7.52 12.50
C ALA A 498 2.28 -8.00 11.20
N TYR A 499 1.66 -7.77 10.04
CA TYR A 499 2.28 -8.05 8.74
C TYR A 499 3.52 -7.19 8.52
N ASN A 500 3.44 -5.90 8.86
CA ASN A 500 4.55 -4.95 8.66
C ASN A 500 5.59 -4.99 9.78
N ALA A 501 5.18 -4.95 11.05
CA ALA A 501 6.10 -4.88 12.19
C ALA A 501 6.51 -6.25 12.76
N GLY A 502 5.81 -7.30 12.37
CA GLY A 502 5.90 -8.62 12.98
C GLY A 502 5.02 -8.78 14.23
N PRO A 503 4.86 -10.03 14.72
CA PRO A 503 3.97 -10.34 15.84
C PRO A 503 4.42 -9.74 17.18
N LYS A 504 5.74 -9.71 17.43
CA LYS A 504 6.30 -9.32 18.73
C LYS A 504 5.97 -7.85 19.09
N PRO A 505 6.24 -6.84 18.24
CA PRO A 505 5.85 -5.47 18.55
C PRO A 505 4.35 -5.30 18.77
N VAL A 506 3.50 -5.94 17.97
CA VAL A 506 2.04 -5.85 18.17
C VAL A 506 1.60 -6.43 19.51
N GLY A 507 2.22 -7.53 19.95
CA GLY A 507 2.03 -8.08 21.29
C GLY A 507 2.42 -7.10 22.40
N GLU A 508 3.56 -6.42 22.26
CA GLU A 508 4.01 -5.38 23.19
C GLU A 508 3.04 -4.18 23.21
N TRP A 509 2.56 -3.75 22.03
CA TRP A 509 1.64 -2.62 21.90
C TRP A 509 0.29 -2.86 22.57
N ASN A 510 -0.19 -4.10 22.60
CA ASN A 510 -1.39 -4.44 23.36
C ASN A 510 -1.27 -4.14 24.87
N GLY A 511 -0.05 -4.11 25.41
CA GLY A 511 0.21 -3.77 26.81
C GLY A 511 0.49 -2.30 27.08
N ILE A 512 1.06 -1.57 26.11
CA ILE A 512 1.47 -0.16 26.31
C ILE A 512 0.49 0.87 25.72
N VAL A 513 -0.24 0.52 24.66
CA VAL A 513 -1.16 1.46 24.01
C VAL A 513 -2.40 1.64 24.87
N ARG A 514 -2.68 2.89 25.25
CA ARG A 514 -3.86 3.26 26.03
C ARG A 514 -4.97 3.78 25.12
N ASP A 515 -5.55 2.90 24.32
CA ASP A 515 -6.59 3.27 23.37
C ASP A 515 -8.01 3.29 23.97
N GLY A 516 -8.21 2.72 25.16
CA GLY A 516 -9.52 2.71 25.82
C GLY A 516 -10.58 1.92 25.06
N GLY A 517 -10.18 1.00 24.18
CA GLY A 517 -11.07 0.27 23.29
C GLY A 517 -11.40 1.02 21.98
N ASP A 518 -10.79 2.18 21.71
CA ASP A 518 -10.98 2.92 20.45
C ASP A 518 -9.98 2.45 19.38
N PRO A 519 -10.43 1.80 18.29
CA PRO A 519 -9.54 1.31 17.25
C PRO A 519 -8.77 2.42 16.53
N LEU A 520 -9.35 3.62 16.41
CA LEU A 520 -8.69 4.74 15.76
C LEU A 520 -7.59 5.32 16.66
N LEU A 521 -7.83 5.37 17.97
CA LEU A 521 -6.79 5.79 18.91
C LEU A 521 -5.66 4.75 18.97
N TYR A 522 -5.98 3.46 18.88
CA TYR A 522 -4.95 2.41 18.77
C TYR A 522 -4.06 2.65 17.55
N ILE A 523 -4.66 2.79 16.35
CA ILE A 523 -3.92 3.04 15.11
C ILE A 523 -3.02 4.27 15.29
N GLU A 524 -3.58 5.38 15.77
CA GLU A 524 -2.84 6.62 15.95
C GLU A 524 -1.78 6.58 17.06
N SER A 525 -1.84 5.58 17.94
CA SER A 525 -0.90 5.33 19.02
C SER A 525 0.19 4.31 18.68
N ILE A 526 0.17 3.68 17.50
CA ILE A 526 1.19 2.70 17.10
C ILE A 526 2.59 3.35 17.16
N PRO A 527 3.51 2.87 18.03
CA PRO A 527 4.81 3.53 18.25
C PRO A 527 5.66 3.65 16.98
N TYR A 528 5.66 2.62 16.15
CA TYR A 528 6.42 2.62 14.90
C TYR A 528 5.72 3.50 13.87
N TRP A 529 6.37 4.61 13.53
CA TRP A 529 5.88 5.56 12.53
C TRP A 529 5.50 4.87 11.23
N GLU A 530 6.39 4.00 10.72
CA GLU A 530 6.19 3.28 9.47
C GLU A 530 4.95 2.39 9.54
N THR A 531 4.80 1.60 10.61
CA THR A 531 3.65 0.72 10.80
C THR A 531 2.34 1.49 10.99
N ARG A 532 2.36 2.63 11.67
CA ARG A 532 1.20 3.51 11.79
C ARG A 532 0.71 3.96 10.42
N GLY A 533 1.61 4.50 9.59
CA GLY A 533 1.29 4.89 8.22
C GLY A 533 0.86 3.71 7.36
N TYR A 534 1.48 2.54 7.56
CA TYR A 534 1.18 1.31 6.83
C TYR A 534 -0.26 0.84 7.08
N VAL A 535 -0.71 0.79 8.35
CA VAL A 535 -2.08 0.36 8.69
C VAL A 535 -3.12 1.29 8.06
N VAL A 536 -2.94 2.60 8.19
CA VAL A 536 -3.80 3.61 7.58
C VAL A 536 -3.85 3.43 6.05
N THR A 537 -2.70 3.22 5.43
CA THR A 537 -2.57 3.11 3.98
C THR A 537 -3.17 1.81 3.43
N VAL A 538 -2.89 0.66 4.04
CA VAL A 538 -3.47 -0.62 3.60
C VAL A 538 -4.99 -0.63 3.79
N MET A 539 -5.51 -0.10 4.90
CA MET A 539 -6.96 0.02 5.09
C MET A 539 -7.63 0.93 4.05
N ARG A 540 -7.02 2.09 3.76
CA ARG A 540 -7.47 2.96 2.66
C ARG A 540 -7.47 2.18 1.35
N ASN A 541 -6.35 1.57 0.98
CA ASN A 541 -6.22 0.82 -0.27
C ASN A 541 -7.24 -0.31 -0.35
N TYR A 542 -7.52 -0.99 0.76
CA TYR A 542 -8.50 -2.05 0.83
C TYR A 542 -9.89 -1.52 0.45
N TRP A 543 -10.34 -0.42 1.05
CA TRP A 543 -11.64 0.17 0.73
C TRP A 543 -11.74 0.70 -0.70
N MET A 544 -10.62 1.18 -1.24
CA MET A 544 -10.52 1.60 -2.63
C MET A 544 -10.74 0.41 -3.57
N TYR A 545 -10.08 -0.72 -3.31
CA TYR A 545 -10.28 -1.96 -4.05
C TYR A 545 -11.68 -2.56 -3.84
N GLU A 546 -12.25 -2.48 -2.64
CA GLU A 546 -13.64 -2.90 -2.40
C GLU A 546 -14.62 -2.09 -3.27
N ALA A 547 -14.49 -0.77 -3.30
CA ALA A 547 -15.31 0.10 -4.12
C ALA A 547 -15.14 -0.17 -5.62
N GLN A 548 -13.91 -0.40 -6.09
CA GLN A 548 -13.62 -0.72 -7.49
C GLN A 548 -14.15 -2.11 -7.89
N GLY A 549 -14.12 -3.08 -6.98
CA GLY A 549 -14.73 -4.40 -7.14
C GLY A 549 -16.26 -4.40 -7.06
N GLY A 550 -16.90 -3.23 -6.97
CA GLY A 550 -18.35 -3.09 -6.94
C GLY A 550 -19.00 -3.35 -5.57
N LYS A 551 -18.21 -3.51 -4.50
CA LYS A 551 -18.78 -3.65 -3.16
C LYS A 551 -19.37 -2.32 -2.70
N ILE A 552 -20.68 -2.31 -2.49
CA ILE A 552 -21.41 -1.14 -1.99
C ILE A 552 -21.18 -0.96 -0.48
N ALA A 553 -21.05 -2.06 0.26
CA ALA A 553 -20.80 -2.06 1.69
C ALA A 553 -19.36 -2.48 1.99
N SER A 554 -18.70 -1.73 2.88
CA SER A 554 -17.44 -2.12 3.51
C SER A 554 -17.65 -2.30 5.01
N PRO A 555 -17.74 -3.56 5.51
CA PRO A 555 -17.92 -3.81 6.93
C PRO A 555 -16.82 -3.20 7.79
N SER A 556 -15.57 -3.25 7.30
CA SER A 556 -14.42 -2.74 8.06
C SER A 556 -14.41 -1.21 8.16
N ARG A 557 -14.77 -0.51 7.08
CA ARG A 557 -14.92 0.95 7.07
C ARG A 557 -16.08 1.42 7.93
N SER A 558 -17.23 0.73 7.82
CA SER A 558 -18.42 1.03 8.61
C SER A 558 -18.16 0.86 10.10
N ALA A 559 -17.49 -0.23 10.49
CA ALA A 559 -17.10 -0.48 11.88
C ALA A 559 -16.23 0.64 12.45
N LEU A 560 -15.16 1.03 11.73
CA LEU A 560 -14.26 2.09 12.19
C LEU A 560 -14.96 3.46 12.28
N ALA A 561 -15.86 3.78 11.34
CA ALA A 561 -16.66 5.00 11.41
C ALA A 561 -17.59 5.04 12.64
N GLN A 562 -17.98 3.87 13.16
CA GLN A 562 -18.81 3.70 14.36
C GLN A 562 -17.98 3.50 15.64
N GLY A 563 -16.65 3.58 15.58
CA GLY A 563 -15.76 3.33 16.72
C GLY A 563 -15.68 1.85 17.14
N MET A 564 -16.04 0.93 16.25
CA MET A 564 -15.99 -0.51 16.47
C MET A 564 -14.72 -1.10 15.85
N TRP A 565 -14.17 -2.15 16.46
CA TRP A 565 -13.02 -2.86 15.91
C TRP A 565 -13.46 -3.80 14.79
N PRO A 566 -13.00 -3.59 13.55
CA PRO A 566 -13.33 -4.52 12.47
C PRO A 566 -12.55 -5.82 12.65
N ARG A 567 -13.26 -6.94 12.50
CA ARG A 567 -12.64 -8.26 12.45
C ARG A 567 -12.16 -8.55 11.04
N PHE A 568 -11.19 -9.45 10.94
CA PHE A 568 -10.65 -9.90 9.67
C PHE A 568 -11.78 -10.51 8.80
N PRO A 569 -11.88 -10.14 7.51
CA PRO A 569 -12.94 -10.63 6.62
C PRO A 569 -12.99 -12.17 6.57
N GLY A 570 -14.21 -12.73 6.60
CA GLY A 570 -14.43 -14.18 6.51
C GLY A 570 -14.36 -14.95 7.84
N LEU A 571 -14.04 -14.29 8.96
CA LEU A 571 -14.16 -14.91 10.27
C LEU A 571 -15.63 -15.17 10.65
N PRO A 572 -15.94 -16.25 11.40
CA PRO A 572 -17.30 -16.53 11.85
C PRO A 572 -17.79 -15.51 12.89
N GLY A 573 -19.10 -15.27 12.87
CA GLY A 573 -19.79 -14.35 13.77
C GLY A 573 -19.85 -12.90 13.25
N ALA A 574 -19.97 -11.94 14.17
CA ALA A 574 -20.06 -10.53 13.82
C ALA A 574 -18.78 -10.03 13.14
N SER A 575 -18.93 -9.19 12.12
CA SER A 575 -17.81 -8.59 11.36
C SER A 575 -17.04 -7.51 12.11
N ALA A 576 -17.55 -7.06 13.26
CA ALA A 576 -16.91 -6.09 14.12
C ALA A 576 -17.30 -6.31 15.59
N VAL A 577 -16.47 -5.84 16.51
CA VAL A 577 -16.69 -5.93 17.96
C VAL A 577 -16.45 -4.59 18.64
N ARG A 578 -17.19 -4.31 19.70
CA ARG A 578 -16.87 -3.21 20.62
C ARG A 578 -15.91 -3.75 21.68
N MET A 579 -14.77 -3.08 21.85
CA MET A 579 -13.89 -3.35 22.97
C MET A 579 -14.22 -2.34 24.07
N ASN A 580 -14.50 -2.83 25.27
CA ASN A 580 -14.69 -1.95 26.43
C ASN A 580 -13.33 -1.48 26.92
N ALA A 581 -13.26 -0.25 27.44
CA ALA A 581 -12.09 0.19 28.17
C ALA A 581 -11.86 -0.77 29.34
N THR A 582 -10.68 -1.40 29.40
CA THR A 582 -10.30 -2.16 30.59
C THR A 582 -10.10 -1.12 31.70
N PRO A 583 -10.79 -1.21 32.86
CA PRO A 583 -10.56 -0.25 33.93
C PRO A 583 -9.08 -0.28 34.30
N SER A 584 -8.43 0.88 34.29
CA SER A 584 -7.07 0.99 34.79
C SER A 584 -7.10 0.66 36.28
N THR A 585 -6.70 -0.54 36.65
CA THR A 585 -6.38 -0.88 38.04
C THR A 585 -5.12 -0.11 38.42
N THR A 586 -5.30 1.15 38.78
CA THR A 586 -4.32 1.89 39.58
C THR A 586 -4.47 1.38 41.02
N ALA A 587 -4.09 0.12 41.25
CA ALA A 587 -3.90 -0.37 42.61
C ALA A 587 -2.62 0.26 43.13
N ILE A 588 -2.77 1.39 43.82
CA ILE A 588 -1.75 1.92 44.69
C ILE A 588 -1.53 0.86 45.76
N ALA A 589 -0.46 0.08 45.64
CA ALA A 589 0.03 -0.74 46.73
C ALA A 589 0.61 0.22 47.78
N THR A 590 -0.24 0.69 48.71
CA THR A 590 0.23 1.28 49.94
C THR A 590 0.83 0.17 50.78
N ASN A 591 2.17 0.21 50.90
CA ASN A 591 2.93 -0.64 51.81
C ASN A 591 2.33 -0.57 53.21
N ALA A 592 1.85 -1.71 53.72
CA ALA A 592 1.60 -1.90 55.13
C ALA A 592 2.95 -1.80 55.87
N THR A 593 3.06 -0.86 56.80
CA THR A 593 4.18 -0.80 57.75
C THR A 593 3.67 -0.82 59.19
N VAL A 594 4.10 -1.89 59.86
CA VAL A 594 4.53 -2.01 61.26
C VAL A 594 3.45 -1.89 62.35
N ALA A 595 3.13 -3.06 62.92
CA ALA A 595 2.48 -3.23 64.20
C ALA A 595 3.34 -2.64 65.33
N ALA A 596 2.70 -1.86 66.21
CA ALA A 596 3.30 -1.29 67.39
C ALA A 596 3.71 -2.38 68.39
N SER A 597 4.95 -2.30 68.84
CA SER A 597 5.51 -3.01 69.98
C SER A 597 4.72 -2.69 71.26
N GLY A 598 4.27 -3.74 71.95
CA GLY A 598 3.67 -3.63 73.26
C GLY A 598 4.72 -3.32 74.33
N THR A 599 4.39 -2.36 75.19
CA THR A 599 4.95 -2.21 76.53
C THR A 599 3.80 -1.95 77.49
N ARG A 600 3.56 -2.92 78.38
CA ARG A 600 2.72 -2.78 79.56
C ARG A 600 3.57 -3.27 80.73
N VAL A 601 3.90 -2.38 81.64
CA VAL A 601 4.29 -2.71 83.01
C VAL A 601 3.59 -1.66 83.88
N ASP A 602 2.81 -2.17 84.82
CA ASP A 602 2.23 -1.58 86.04
C ASP A 602 2.14 -0.05 86.19
#